data_AF-A0A932Q4K9-F1
#
_entry.id   AF-A0A932Q4K9-F1
#
_cell.length_a   1.000
_cell.length_b   1.000
_cell.length_c   1.000
_cell.angle_alpha   90.00
_cell.angle_beta   90.00
_cell.angle_gamma   90.00
#
_symmetry.space_group_name_H-M   'P 1'
#
loop_
_entity.id
_entity.type
_entity.pdbx_description
1 polymer ?
#
loop_
_entity_poly.entity_id
_entity_poly.type
_entity_poly.pdbx_seq_one_letter_code
_entity_poly.pdbx_strand_id
1 'polypeptide(L)'
;MMKLTNFESGELLIEDGEGQSARLTRDQANRLIMMARMHTVAEFIEKLASLISHEGLVQKISHSFEGRESTERWNIKEKFARLGTLAKDYQALHPEKIAEVIQWE
;
A
#
# COMPACT_ATOMS: atom_id res chain seq x y z
N MET A 1 12.90 -1.79 6.14
CA MET A 1 12.52 -2.28 4.81
C MET A 1 11.06 -2.73 4.81
N MET A 2 10.27 -2.14 3.93
CA MET A 2 8.86 -2.42 3.66
C MET A 2 8.72 -3.00 2.25
N LYS A 3 7.74 -3.89 2.06
CA LYS A 3 7.43 -4.52 0.79
C LYS A 3 5.92 -4.51 0.53
N LEU A 4 5.55 -4.13 -0.69
CA LEU A 4 4.19 -4.21 -1.22
C LEU A 4 4.18 -5.23 -2.36
N THR A 5 3.37 -6.27 -2.23
CA THR A 5 3.17 -7.29 -3.26
C THR A 5 1.74 -7.20 -3.78
N ASN A 6 1.59 -6.76 -5.02
CA ASN A 6 0.32 -6.68 -5.71
C ASN A 6 0.05 -7.98 -6.45
N PHE A 7 -1.13 -8.55 -6.27
CA PHE A 7 -1.53 -9.78 -6.94
C PHE A 7 -2.41 -9.48 -8.15
N GLU A 8 -2.43 -10.39 -9.13
CA GLU A 8 -3.35 -10.29 -10.26
C GLU A 8 -4.81 -10.32 -9.80
N SER A 9 -5.13 -10.85 -8.61
CA SER A 9 -6.46 -10.72 -7.97
C SER A 9 -6.84 -9.28 -7.58
N GLY A 10 -5.90 -8.35 -7.61
CA GLY A 10 -6.06 -6.98 -7.11
C GLY A 10 -5.92 -6.87 -5.59
N GLU A 11 -5.63 -7.97 -4.90
CA GLU A 11 -5.22 -7.94 -3.49
C GLU A 11 -3.81 -7.36 -3.34
N LEU A 12 -3.54 -6.79 -2.16
CA LEU A 12 -2.24 -6.22 -1.83
C LEU A 12 -1.73 -6.80 -0.52
N LEU A 13 -0.58 -7.45 -0.54
CA LEU A 13 0.13 -7.85 0.66
C LEU A 13 1.17 -6.80 1.01
N ILE A 14 1.10 -6.32 2.26
CA ILE A 14 2.05 -5.38 2.84
C ILE A 14 2.86 -6.14 3.88
N GLU A 15 4.19 -6.07 3.79
CA GLU A 15 5.11 -6.79 4.67
C GLU A 15 6.18 -5.83 5.18
N ASP A 16 6.62 -6.03 6.42
CA ASP A 16 7.85 -5.44 6.93
C ASP A 16 9.00 -6.47 6.95
N GLY A 17 10.23 -6.00 7.17
CA GLY A 17 11.40 -6.85 7.31
C GLY A 17 11.48 -7.64 8.63
N GLU A 18 10.54 -7.43 9.56
CA GLU A 18 10.46 -8.13 10.85
C GLU A 18 9.42 -9.26 10.84
N GLY A 19 8.76 -9.49 9.70
CA GLY A 19 7.78 -10.58 9.52
C GLY A 19 6.33 -10.18 9.82
N GLN A 20 6.03 -8.93 10.13
CA GLN A 20 4.66 -8.45 10.17
C GLN A 20 4.12 -8.35 8.75
N SER A 21 2.89 -8.80 8.54
CA SER A 21 2.23 -8.71 7.24
C SER A 21 0.72 -8.48 7.36
N ALA A 22 0.16 -7.77 6.38
CA ALA A 22 -1.27 -7.57 6.23
C ALA A 22 -1.65 -7.74 4.77
N ARG A 23 -2.57 -8.67 4.49
CA ARG A 23 -3.16 -8.86 3.17
C ARG A 23 -4.47 -8.07 3.09
N LEU A 24 -4.48 -7.06 2.23
CA LEU A 24 -5.65 -6.26 1.93
C LEU A 24 -6.45 -6.94 0.81
N THR A 25 -7.76 -6.99 1.00
CA THR A 25 -8.70 -7.38 -0.06
C THR A 25 -8.62 -6.39 -1.23
N ARG A 26 -9.10 -6.79 -2.41
CA ARG A 26 -9.17 -5.92 -3.59
C ARG A 26 -9.79 -4.54 -3.30
N ASP A 27 -10.89 -4.52 -2.55
CA ASP A 27 -11.60 -3.27 -2.25
C ASP A 27 -10.80 -2.38 -1.28
N GLN A 28 -10.12 -2.97 -0.30
CA GLN A 28 -9.23 -2.24 0.61
C GLN A 28 -7.99 -1.71 -0.11
N ALA A 29 -7.36 -2.55 -0.95
CA ALA A 29 -6.22 -2.17 -1.77
C ALA A 29 -6.58 -1.00 -2.71
N ASN A 30 -7.73 -1.09 -3.39
CA ASN A 30 -8.21 0.00 -4.24
C ASN A 30 -8.46 1.29 -3.47
N ARG A 31 -9.09 1.23 -2.28
CA ARG A 31 -9.25 2.41 -1.42
C ARG A 31 -7.90 3.01 -1.02
N LEU A 32 -6.92 2.18 -0.64
CA LEU A 32 -5.58 2.65 -0.30
C LEU A 32 -4.90 3.36 -1.47
N ILE A 33 -4.99 2.80 -2.67
CA ILE A 33 -4.39 3.34 -3.89
C ILE A 33 -5.08 4.64 -4.30
N MET A 34 -6.41 4.69 -4.28
CA MET A 34 -7.17 5.92 -4.54
C MET A 34 -6.81 7.00 -3.54
N MET A 35 -6.66 6.66 -2.26
CA MET A 35 -6.25 7.61 -1.25
C MET A 35 -4.86 8.16 -1.49
N ALA A 36 -3.91 7.29 -1.84
CA ALA A 36 -2.56 7.68 -2.22
C ALA A 36 -2.54 8.61 -3.45
N ARG A 37 -3.48 8.47 -4.38
CA ARG A 37 -3.60 9.37 -5.56
C ARG A 37 -4.24 10.72 -5.23
N MET A 38 -5.31 10.71 -4.46
CA MET A 38 -6.22 11.86 -4.35
C MET A 38 -5.92 12.80 -3.18
N HIS A 39 -5.30 12.30 -2.11
CA HIS A 39 -5.07 13.08 -0.90
C HIS A 39 -3.67 13.67 -0.85
N THR A 40 -3.45 14.65 0.02
CA THR A 40 -2.09 15.11 0.38
C THR A 40 -1.31 14.02 1.13
N VAL A 41 0.00 14.21 1.32
CA VAL A 41 0.82 13.29 2.14
C VAL A 41 0.29 13.20 3.58
N ALA A 42 -0.03 14.34 4.19
CA ALA A 42 -0.50 14.38 5.57
C ALA A 42 -1.83 13.60 5.74
N GLU A 43 -2.81 13.90 4.89
CA GLU A 43 -4.11 13.20 4.90
C GLU A 43 -3.99 11.70 4.58
N PHE A 44 -3.05 11.33 3.71
CA PHE A 44 -2.77 9.92 3.44
C PHE A 44 -2.29 9.20 4.69
N ILE A 45 -1.31 9.77 5.41
CA ILE A 45 -0.75 9.21 6.65
C ILE A 45 -1.82 9.07 7.73
N GLU A 46 -2.59 10.15 7.98
CA GLU A 46 -3.64 10.17 9.00
C GLU A 46 -4.67 9.06 8.83
N LYS A 47 -4.96 8.69 7.58
CA LYS A 47 -6.02 7.74 7.28
C LYS A 47 -5.53 6.31 7.04
N LEU A 48 -4.22 6.03 7.09
CA LEU A 48 -3.67 4.67 6.92
C LEU A 48 -4.32 3.65 7.87
N ALA A 49 -4.53 4.04 9.12
CA ALA A 49 -5.13 3.18 10.16
C ALA A 49 -6.56 2.72 9.81
N SER A 50 -7.28 3.48 8.99
CA SER A 50 -8.65 3.12 8.58
C SER A 50 -8.69 2.00 7.53
N LEU A 51 -7.57 1.73 6.85
CA LEU A 51 -7.48 0.77 5.76
C LEU A 51 -6.63 -0.46 6.10
N ILE A 52 -5.60 -0.28 6.93
CA ILE A 52 -4.70 -1.36 7.36
C ILE A 52 -4.99 -1.64 8.82
N SER A 53 -5.67 -2.76 9.10
CA SER A 53 -6.09 -3.13 10.46
C SER A 53 -4.92 -3.53 11.38
N HIS A 54 -3.71 -3.72 10.84
CA HIS A 54 -2.54 -4.12 11.59
C HIS A 54 -1.79 -2.87 12.09
N GLU A 55 -1.99 -2.51 13.37
CA GLU A 55 -1.46 -1.28 13.98
C GLU A 55 0.07 -1.15 13.84
N GLY A 56 0.82 -2.23 14.09
CA GLY A 56 2.28 -2.22 13.94
C GLY A 56 2.77 -1.85 12.53
N LEU A 57 2.07 -2.33 11.49
CA LEU A 57 2.39 -1.97 10.11
C LEU A 57 2.01 -0.54 9.80
N VAL A 58 0.88 -0.06 10.31
CA VAL A 58 0.48 1.35 10.17
C VAL A 58 1.55 2.26 10.76
N GLN A 59 2.02 1.97 11.98
CA GLN A 59 3.07 2.74 12.64
C GLN A 59 4.36 2.73 11.81
N LYS A 60 4.78 1.59 11.28
CA LYS A 60 5.99 1.50 10.44
C LYS A 60 5.87 2.24 9.11
N ILE A 61 4.71 2.16 8.47
CA ILE A 61 4.47 2.93 7.24
C ILE A 61 4.50 4.42 7.56
N SER A 62 3.81 4.87 8.62
CA SER A 62 3.82 6.27 9.06
C SER A 62 5.22 6.75 9.40
N HIS A 63 6.00 5.95 10.13
CA HIS A 63 7.39 6.25 10.47
C HIS A 63 8.30 6.37 9.23
N SER A 64 7.95 5.68 8.14
CA SER A 64 8.66 5.85 6.86
C SER A 64 8.56 7.29 6.32
N PHE A 65 7.58 8.09 6.76
CA PHE A 65 7.44 9.50 6.34
C PHE A 65 8.08 10.50 7.31
N GLU A 66 8.34 10.10 8.56
CA GLU A 66 8.85 10.98 9.61
C GLU A 66 10.29 11.43 9.31
N GLY A 67 10.64 12.68 9.65
CA GLY A 67 11.98 13.23 9.46
C GLY A 67 12.44 13.43 8.00
N ARG A 68 11.70 12.91 7.02
CA ARG A 68 12.04 13.02 5.59
C ARG A 68 11.66 14.36 4.97
N GLU A 69 12.34 14.73 3.89
CA GLU A 69 12.00 15.91 3.10
C GLU A 69 10.71 15.71 2.27
N SER A 70 10.10 16.81 1.82
CA SER A 70 8.84 16.78 1.07
C SER A 70 8.87 15.85 -0.16
N THR A 71 9.95 15.92 -0.95
CA THR A 71 10.14 15.11 -2.15
C THR A 71 10.21 13.61 -1.82
N GLU A 72 10.90 13.25 -0.74
CA GLU A 72 11.02 11.85 -0.32
C GLU A 72 9.69 11.30 0.19
N ARG A 73 8.95 12.08 0.97
CA ARG A 73 7.61 11.70 1.42
C ARG A 73 6.66 11.48 0.25
N TRP A 74 6.73 12.35 -0.76
CA TRP A 74 5.98 12.17 -2.00
C TRP A 74 6.37 10.88 -2.71
N ASN A 75 7.67 10.58 -2.83
CA ASN A 75 8.17 9.36 -3.46
C ASN A 75 7.69 8.09 -2.75
N ILE A 76 7.54 8.11 -1.42
CA ILE A 76 6.97 6.99 -0.66
C ILE A 76 5.48 6.84 -0.94
N LYS A 77 4.71 7.93 -0.91
CA LYS A 77 3.27 7.92 -1.25
C LYS A 77 3.02 7.42 -2.67
N GLU A 78 3.84 7.82 -3.63
CA GLU A 78 3.75 7.41 -5.04
C GLU A 78 3.90 5.90 -5.23
N LYS A 79 4.61 5.19 -4.33
CA LYS A 79 4.68 3.71 -4.36
C LYS A 79 3.31 3.06 -4.18
N PHE A 80 2.44 3.67 -3.39
CA PHE A 80 1.05 3.23 -3.25
C PHE A 80 0.20 3.70 -4.43
N ALA A 81 0.36 4.95 -4.86
CA ALA A 81 -0.45 5.54 -5.93
C ALA A 81 -0.26 4.84 -7.28
N ARG A 82 0.95 4.35 -7.58
CA ARG A 82 1.27 3.72 -8.87
C ARG A 82 0.76 2.29 -9.01
N LEU A 83 0.37 1.63 -7.91
CA LEU A 83 -0.16 0.27 -7.94
C LEU A 83 -1.43 0.21 -8.82
N GLY A 84 -1.48 -0.77 -9.70
CA GLY A 84 -2.67 -1.05 -10.50
C GLY A 84 -3.72 -1.83 -9.69
N THR A 85 -4.99 -1.47 -9.82
CA THR A 85 -6.12 -2.28 -9.32
C THR A 85 -6.96 -2.78 -10.46
N LEU A 86 -7.45 -4.02 -10.34
CA LEU A 86 -8.42 -4.56 -11.29
C LEU A 86 -9.73 -3.75 -11.29
N ALA A 87 -10.35 -3.66 -12.47
CA ALA A 87 -11.72 -3.17 -12.59
C ALA A 87 -12.70 -4.06 -11.81
N LYS A 88 -13.80 -3.48 -11.33
CA LYS A 88 -14.79 -4.13 -10.44
C LYS A 88 -15.32 -5.48 -10.96
N ASP A 89 -15.38 -5.63 -12.29
CA ASP A 89 -15.94 -6.80 -12.98
C ASP A 89 -14.88 -7.73 -13.58
N TYR A 90 -13.60 -7.42 -13.41
CA TYR A 90 -12.52 -8.28 -13.88
C TYR A 90 -12.29 -9.43 -12.90
N GLN A 91 -12.30 -10.66 -13.41
CA GLN A 91 -11.89 -11.87 -12.67
C GLN A 91 -10.48 -12.27 -13.11
N ALA A 92 -9.57 -12.36 -12.14
CA ALA A 92 -8.21 -12.83 -12.40
C ALA A 92 -8.21 -14.30 -12.79
N LEU A 93 -7.51 -14.64 -13.87
CA LEU A 93 -7.30 -16.03 -14.29
C LEU A 93 -6.38 -16.79 -13.31
N HIS A 94 -5.44 -16.08 -12.69
CA HIS A 94 -4.49 -16.60 -11.69
C HIS A 94 -4.44 -15.67 -10.48
N PRO A 95 -5.41 -15.73 -9.55
CA PRO A 95 -5.52 -14.78 -8.44
C PRO A 95 -4.29 -14.75 -7.52
N GLU A 96 -3.55 -15.84 -7.42
CA GLU A 96 -2.33 -15.98 -6.62
C GLU A 96 -1.07 -15.43 -7.32
N LYS A 97 -1.14 -15.14 -8.62
CA LYS A 97 0.01 -14.68 -9.39
C LYS A 97 0.39 -13.25 -9.00
N ILE A 98 1.69 -13.01 -8.83
CA ILE A 98 2.23 -11.69 -8.49
C ILE A 98 2.23 -10.81 -9.74
N ALA A 99 1.57 -9.65 -9.65
CA ALA A 99 1.56 -8.64 -10.71
C ALA A 99 2.73 -7.67 -10.56
N GLU A 100 3.01 -7.20 -9.34
CA GLU A 100 4.09 -6.25 -9.06
C GLU A 100 4.62 -6.41 -7.63
N VAL A 101 5.91 -6.17 -7.42
CA VAL A 101 6.52 -6.03 -6.09
C VAL A 101 7.24 -4.69 -6.00
N ILE A 102 6.95 -3.92 -4.94
CA ILE A 102 7.58 -2.64 -4.64
C ILE A 102 8.23 -2.72 -3.27
N GLN A 103 9.46 -2.21 -3.14
CA GLN A 103 10.22 -2.26 -1.88
C GLN A 103 10.81 -0.89 -1.54
N TRP A 104 10.98 -0.61 -0.25
CA TRP A 104 11.70 0.57 0.25
C TRP A 104 12.24 0.40 1.66
N GLU A 105 13.17 1.26 2.05
CA GLU A 105 13.77 1.27 3.38
C GLU A 105 12.93 1.97 4.43
#